data_AF-A0A7K2MKT7-F1
#
_entry.id   AF-A0A7K2MKT7-F1
#
_cell.length_a   1.000
_cell.length_b   1.000
_cell.length_c   1.000
_cell.angle_alpha   90.00
_cell.angle_beta   90.00
_cell.angle_gamma   90.00
#
_symmetry.space_group_name_H-M   'P 1'
#
loop_
_entity.id
_entity.type
_entity.pdbx_description
1 polymer ?
#
loop_
_entity_poly.entity_id
_entity_poly.type
_entity_poly.pdbx_seq_one_letter_code
_entity_poly.pdbx_strand_id
1 'polypeptide(L)'
;PRSVSETFEGKPPVQRNYSAHWTFDTMPIETTRKLIAVYWGYVALIDRQIGRVMDAMERLGLADDTAVFFTCDHGEFTGSHRLHDKGPAMYEDIYRTPGLIRVPGAPAGQVRDEFVSLLDCTATILELAGLDPKPAVDSRSLLPLVRGDAVEWDEDIVCEFHGHHFPYPQRMLREDRYKLVVNPDSVNELYDLHTDPDELQNVYAHPEQAEVRGRMMRRLYDVLRERGDNFYHWMTSMYEVGEVGHDPTLSGLDESTYKA
;
A
#
# COMPACT_ATOMS: atom_id res chain seq x y z
N PRO A 1 18.62 7.00 4.20
CA PRO A 1 18.27 5.98 3.18
C PRO A 1 18.89 6.39 1.83
N ARG A 2 19.04 5.48 0.86
CA ARG A 2 19.52 5.87 -0.49
C ARG A 2 18.53 6.79 -1.19
N SER A 3 17.23 6.52 -1.02
CA SER A 3 16.13 7.33 -1.56
C SER A 3 16.19 8.84 -1.25
N VAL A 4 16.98 9.29 -0.26
CA VAL A 4 17.22 10.73 -0.01
C VAL A 4 17.84 11.47 -1.21
N SER A 5 18.41 10.75 -2.19
CA SER A 5 18.93 11.31 -3.43
C SER A 5 17.85 11.72 -4.45
N GLU A 6 16.57 11.63 -4.08
CA GLU A 6 15.43 12.05 -4.90
C GLU A 6 15.62 13.42 -5.56
N THR A 7 15.31 13.51 -6.85
CA THR A 7 15.39 14.74 -7.66
C THR A 7 14.00 15.27 -8.04
N PHE A 8 12.97 14.44 -7.92
CA PHE A 8 11.61 14.63 -8.43
C PHE A 8 11.55 14.77 -9.95
N GLU A 9 12.58 14.34 -10.68
CA GLU A 9 12.61 14.38 -12.14
C GLU A 9 11.63 13.34 -12.72
N GLY A 10 10.78 13.77 -13.66
CA GLY A 10 9.75 12.91 -14.24
C GLY A 10 8.61 12.55 -13.27
N LYS A 11 8.55 13.15 -12.08
CA LYS A 11 7.54 12.87 -11.06
C LYS A 11 6.49 13.99 -10.95
N PRO A 12 5.32 13.72 -10.36
CA PRO A 12 4.33 14.75 -10.08
C PRO A 12 4.89 15.94 -9.30
N PRO A 13 4.58 17.19 -9.72
CA PRO A 13 5.02 18.38 -9.00
C PRO A 13 4.59 18.42 -7.53
N VAL A 14 3.47 17.76 -7.19
CA VAL A 14 2.95 17.71 -5.82
C VAL A 14 3.94 17.09 -4.83
N GLN A 15 4.79 16.15 -5.25
CA GLN A 15 5.77 15.52 -4.36
C GLN A 15 6.87 16.50 -3.94
N ARG A 16 7.37 17.31 -4.89
CA ARG A 16 8.31 18.39 -4.60
C ARG A 16 7.66 19.46 -3.72
N ASN A 17 6.41 19.81 -3.99
CA ASN A 17 5.66 20.75 -3.17
C ASN A 17 5.48 20.21 -1.73
N TYR A 18 5.30 18.89 -1.58
CA TYR A 18 5.19 18.21 -0.29
C TYR A 18 6.51 18.24 0.49
N SER A 19 7.64 17.95 -0.17
CA SER A 19 8.98 18.13 0.41
C SER A 19 9.18 19.56 0.94
N ALA A 20 8.83 20.56 0.13
CA ALA A 20 8.94 21.96 0.50
C ALA A 20 8.02 22.34 1.67
N HIS A 21 6.78 21.80 1.70
CA HIS A 21 5.83 21.99 2.80
C HIS A 21 6.41 21.52 4.14
N TRP A 22 7.08 20.37 4.14
CA TRP A 22 7.77 19.83 5.31
C TRP A 22 9.20 20.35 5.50
N THR A 23 9.60 21.33 4.71
CA THR A 23 10.88 22.04 4.84
C THR A 23 12.11 21.14 4.77
N PHE A 24 12.02 19.94 4.18
CA PHE A 24 13.14 19.00 4.16
C PHE A 24 14.39 19.65 3.56
N ASP A 25 14.22 20.31 2.41
CA ASP A 25 15.30 20.90 1.64
C ASP A 25 15.92 22.16 2.28
N THR A 26 15.19 22.81 3.18
CA THR A 26 15.66 24.00 3.89
C THR A 26 16.13 23.68 5.31
N MET A 27 15.92 22.45 5.77
CA MET A 27 16.38 21.96 7.05
C MET A 27 17.88 21.58 6.99
N PRO A 28 18.70 21.96 8.00
CA PRO A 28 20.07 21.46 8.09
C PRO A 28 20.09 19.93 8.17
N ILE A 29 21.03 19.29 7.47
CA ILE A 29 21.11 17.82 7.40
C ILE A 29 21.29 17.16 8.78
N GLU A 30 21.92 17.86 9.72
CA GLU A 30 22.05 17.44 11.12
C GLU A 30 20.70 17.31 11.81
N THR A 31 19.77 18.21 11.50
CA THR A 31 18.40 18.17 12.04
C THR A 31 17.66 16.98 11.46
N THR A 32 17.73 16.73 10.15
CA THR A 32 17.13 15.55 9.51
C THR A 32 17.67 14.25 10.12
N ARG A 33 19.01 14.15 10.29
CA ARG A 33 19.65 13.01 10.96
C ARG A 33 19.15 12.82 12.39
N LYS A 34 18.97 13.91 13.13
CA LYS A 34 18.41 13.87 14.49
C LYS A 34 16.95 13.41 14.48
N LEU A 35 16.13 13.85 13.54
CA LEU A 35 14.74 13.40 13.41
C LEU A 35 14.66 11.89 13.13
N ILE A 36 15.49 11.37 12.23
CA ILE A 36 15.60 9.92 11.98
C ILE A 36 15.99 9.17 13.25
N ALA A 37 17.00 9.66 13.98
CA ALA A 37 17.43 9.03 15.23
C ALA A 37 16.32 9.06 16.30
N VAL A 38 15.54 10.13 16.39
CA VAL A 38 14.38 10.24 17.30
C VAL A 38 13.29 9.26 16.90
N TYR A 39 12.98 9.13 15.61
CA TYR A 39 12.02 8.15 15.09
C TYR A 39 12.41 6.72 15.50
N TRP A 40 13.67 6.32 15.30
CA TRP A 40 14.17 5.02 15.76
C TRP A 40 14.11 4.88 17.29
N GLY A 41 14.32 5.96 18.03
CA GLY A 41 14.10 6.00 19.47
C GLY A 41 12.66 5.69 19.86
N TYR A 42 11.67 6.22 19.13
CA TYR A 42 10.26 5.90 19.34
C TYR A 42 9.92 4.47 18.98
N VAL A 43 10.46 3.93 17.88
CA VAL A 43 10.29 2.52 17.51
C VAL A 43 10.80 1.61 18.64
N ALA A 44 12.00 1.86 19.15
CA ALA A 44 12.57 1.10 20.27
C ALA A 44 11.76 1.25 21.58
N LEU A 45 11.19 2.44 21.83
CA LEU A 45 10.31 2.66 22.96
C LEU A 45 9.04 1.83 22.87
N ILE A 46 8.40 1.81 21.70
CA ILE A 46 7.15 1.07 21.42
C ILE A 46 7.41 -0.44 21.52
N ASP A 47 8.48 -0.93 20.90
CA ASP A 47 8.91 -2.34 21.00
C ASP A 47 9.03 -2.80 22.45
N ARG A 48 9.70 -1.99 23.30
CA ARG A 48 9.77 -2.26 24.74
C ARG A 48 8.41 -2.27 25.43
N GLN A 49 7.46 -1.43 25.01
CA GLN A 49 6.11 -1.46 25.58
C GLN A 49 5.33 -2.69 25.15
N ILE A 50 5.49 -3.14 23.90
CA ILE A 50 4.90 -4.39 23.41
C ILE A 50 5.45 -5.57 24.21
N GLY A 51 6.76 -5.61 24.45
CA GLY A 51 7.37 -6.61 25.32
C GLY A 51 6.70 -6.71 26.70
N ARG A 52 6.35 -5.57 27.32
CA ARG A 52 5.62 -5.57 28.60
C ARG A 52 4.22 -6.20 28.51
N VAL A 53 3.52 -6.01 27.38
CA VAL A 53 2.22 -6.62 27.13
C VAL A 53 2.38 -8.13 26.94
N MET A 54 3.37 -8.56 26.17
CA MET A 54 3.70 -9.98 25.96
C MET A 54 4.08 -10.67 27.27
N ASP A 55 4.96 -10.07 28.08
CA ASP A 55 5.34 -10.58 29.41
C ASP A 55 4.14 -10.71 30.36
N ALA A 56 3.18 -9.77 30.27
CA ALA A 56 1.95 -9.83 31.05
C ALA A 56 1.05 -10.97 30.58
N MET A 57 0.91 -11.16 29.27
CA MET A 57 0.14 -12.26 28.67
C MET A 57 0.71 -13.63 29.07
N GLU A 58 2.05 -13.79 29.05
CA GLU A 58 2.72 -15.00 29.52
C GLU A 58 2.51 -15.24 31.01
N ARG A 59 2.75 -14.23 31.86
CA ARG A 59 2.57 -14.34 33.33
C ARG A 59 1.14 -14.71 33.72
N LEU A 60 0.15 -14.27 32.95
CA LEU A 60 -1.26 -14.59 33.17
C LEU A 60 -1.68 -15.94 32.58
N GLY A 61 -0.78 -16.65 31.89
CA GLY A 61 -1.08 -17.93 31.24
C GLY A 61 -1.99 -17.81 30.03
N LEU A 62 -2.05 -16.64 29.38
CA LEU A 62 -2.93 -16.37 28.24
C LEU A 62 -2.25 -16.61 26.88
N ALA A 63 -0.91 -16.75 26.87
CA ALA A 63 -0.13 -16.78 25.63
C ALA A 63 -0.49 -17.95 24.70
N ASP A 64 -0.91 -19.10 25.24
CA ASP A 64 -1.24 -20.29 24.44
C ASP A 64 -2.70 -20.30 23.94
N ASP A 65 -3.49 -19.29 24.30
CA ASP A 65 -4.90 -19.13 23.89
C ASP A 65 -5.17 -17.77 23.24
N THR A 66 -4.13 -16.99 22.97
CA THR A 66 -4.24 -15.64 22.39
C THR A 66 -3.54 -15.57 21.05
N ALA A 67 -4.28 -15.20 20.01
CA ALA A 67 -3.71 -14.77 18.74
C ALA A 67 -3.21 -13.31 18.84
N VAL A 68 -2.02 -13.05 18.29
CA VAL A 68 -1.38 -11.73 18.32
C VAL A 68 -1.12 -11.27 16.89
N PHE A 69 -1.57 -10.06 16.59
CA PHE A 69 -1.36 -9.37 15.33
C PHE A 69 -0.59 -8.10 15.63
N PHE A 70 0.57 -7.92 14.99
CA PHE A 70 1.36 -6.69 15.08
C PHE A 70 1.53 -6.10 13.68
N THR A 71 1.10 -4.85 13.54
CA THR A 71 1.12 -4.09 12.30
C THR A 71 1.05 -2.58 12.60
N CYS A 72 1.10 -1.74 11.57
CA CYS A 72 0.72 -0.33 11.63
C CYS A 72 -0.29 0.01 10.53
N ASP A 73 -0.96 1.16 10.67
CA ASP A 73 -1.95 1.68 9.73
C ASP A 73 -1.34 2.16 8.41
N HIS A 74 -0.15 2.76 8.50
CA HIS A 74 0.69 3.15 7.37
C HIS A 74 2.15 3.26 7.82
N GLY A 75 3.08 3.36 6.87
CA GLY A 75 4.48 3.66 7.16
C GLY A 75 4.76 5.16 7.30
N GLU A 76 6.02 5.56 7.16
CA GLU A 76 6.46 6.95 7.33
C GLU A 76 7.72 7.18 6.51
N PHE A 77 7.79 8.28 5.76
CA PHE A 77 8.98 8.58 4.97
C PHE A 77 10.22 8.80 5.84
N THR A 78 10.11 9.47 7.00
CA THR A 78 11.25 9.81 7.89
C THR A 78 12.48 10.34 7.13
N GLY A 79 12.28 11.11 6.05
CA GLY A 79 13.35 11.65 5.22
C GLY A 79 13.75 10.82 4.01
N SER A 80 13.20 9.63 3.81
CA SER A 80 13.19 8.95 2.51
C SER A 80 12.59 9.87 1.46
N HIS A 81 13.16 9.85 0.25
CA HIS A 81 12.74 10.73 -0.86
C HIS A 81 12.75 12.23 -0.58
N ARG A 82 13.44 12.67 0.49
CA ARG A 82 13.35 14.06 0.99
C ARG A 82 11.93 14.42 1.47
N LEU A 83 11.15 13.42 1.87
CA LEU A 83 9.78 13.57 2.36
C LEU A 83 9.71 13.23 3.85
N HIS A 84 8.72 13.81 4.51
CA HIS A 84 8.32 13.49 5.89
C HIS A 84 6.81 13.24 5.92
N ASP A 85 6.33 12.60 6.97
CA ASP A 85 4.94 12.18 7.12
C ASP A 85 4.53 11.12 6.07
N LYS A 86 3.23 10.94 5.88
CA LYS A 86 2.61 10.27 4.72
C LYS A 86 1.99 11.31 3.80
N GLY A 87 1.93 11.05 2.49
CA GLY A 87 1.48 12.08 1.55
C GLY A 87 1.27 11.58 0.12
N PRO A 88 1.30 12.51 -0.86
CA PRO A 88 0.95 12.24 -2.25
C PRO A 88 2.07 11.54 -3.04
N ALA A 89 2.57 10.42 -2.49
CA ALA A 89 3.56 9.53 -3.09
C ALA A 89 3.28 8.10 -2.61
N MET A 90 3.06 7.16 -3.54
CA MET A 90 2.65 5.79 -3.20
C MET A 90 3.84 4.83 -3.04
N TYR A 91 4.91 5.30 -2.38
CA TYR A 91 6.14 4.53 -2.19
C TYR A 91 6.03 3.47 -1.10
N GLU A 92 6.90 2.47 -1.17
CA GLU A 92 6.99 1.36 -0.22
C GLU A 92 7.15 1.88 1.21
N ASP A 93 7.85 3.00 1.44
CA ASP A 93 8.07 3.60 2.76
C ASP A 93 6.79 3.82 3.58
N ILE A 94 5.66 4.11 2.92
CA ILE A 94 4.39 4.39 3.60
C ILE A 94 3.29 3.35 3.34
N TYR A 95 3.47 2.45 2.36
CA TYR A 95 2.49 1.42 2.01
C TYR A 95 2.92 0.00 2.42
N ARG A 96 4.22 -0.30 2.54
CA ARG A 96 4.73 -1.61 2.99
C ARG A 96 4.91 -1.62 4.50
N THR A 97 3.85 -1.96 5.21
CA THR A 97 3.82 -2.01 6.67
C THR A 97 4.32 -3.36 7.22
N PRO A 98 4.83 -3.41 8.47
CA PRO A 98 5.10 -4.68 9.14
C PRO A 98 3.81 -5.49 9.30
N GLY A 99 3.87 -6.79 9.07
CA GLY A 99 2.78 -7.72 9.34
C GLY A 99 3.29 -8.97 10.04
N LEU A 100 3.11 -9.06 11.37
CA LEU A 100 3.45 -10.24 12.17
C LEU A 100 2.18 -10.82 12.78
N ILE A 101 1.96 -12.12 12.55
CA ILE A 101 0.80 -12.83 13.06
C ILE A 101 1.26 -14.09 13.79
N ARG A 102 0.87 -14.23 15.06
CA ARG A 102 1.04 -15.44 15.87
C ARG A 102 -0.33 -15.97 16.22
N VAL A 103 -0.66 -17.17 15.77
CA VAL A 103 -1.84 -17.92 16.20
C VAL A 103 -1.38 -19.16 16.96
N PRO A 104 -1.87 -19.42 18.20
CA PRO A 104 -1.53 -20.63 18.93
C PRO A 104 -1.80 -21.90 18.11
N GLY A 105 -0.85 -22.84 18.14
CA GLY A 105 -0.92 -24.10 17.38
C GLY A 105 -0.51 -24.00 15.91
N ALA A 106 -0.31 -22.81 15.35
CA ALA A 106 0.23 -22.63 14.00
C ALA A 106 1.78 -22.78 13.96
N PRO A 107 2.38 -23.16 12.81
CA PRO A 107 3.82 -23.24 12.67
C PRO A 107 4.50 -21.87 12.88
N ALA A 108 5.58 -21.84 13.66
CA ALA A 108 6.36 -20.64 13.92
C ALA A 108 7.48 -20.42 12.89
N GLY A 109 7.96 -19.17 12.76
CA GLY A 109 9.13 -18.84 11.95
C GLY A 109 8.90 -18.81 10.44
N GLN A 110 7.63 -18.78 10.00
CA GLN A 110 7.28 -18.63 8.59
C GLN A 110 7.56 -17.21 8.11
N VAL A 111 8.03 -17.08 6.86
CA VAL A 111 8.10 -15.82 6.10
C VAL A 111 7.27 -16.02 4.84
N ARG A 112 6.46 -15.02 4.52
CA ARG A 112 5.43 -15.04 3.47
C ARG A 112 5.59 -13.79 2.61
N ASP A 113 5.40 -13.95 1.31
CA ASP A 113 5.59 -12.90 0.29
C ASP A 113 4.28 -12.53 -0.41
N GLU A 114 3.18 -13.23 -0.09
CA GLU A 114 1.84 -12.99 -0.60
C GLU A 114 1.35 -11.56 -0.24
N PHE A 115 0.69 -10.88 -1.19
CA PHE A 115 0.16 -9.54 -0.95
C PHE A 115 -1.03 -9.56 0.01
N VAL A 116 -0.81 -9.06 1.22
CA VAL A 116 -1.85 -8.92 2.26
C VAL A 116 -2.09 -7.46 2.60
N SER A 117 -3.26 -7.17 3.15
CA SER A 117 -3.67 -5.83 3.56
C SER A 117 -4.13 -5.80 5.02
N LEU A 118 -4.23 -4.60 5.58
CA LEU A 118 -4.84 -4.41 6.91
C LEU A 118 -6.31 -4.84 6.94
N LEU A 119 -7.00 -4.83 5.80
CA LEU A 119 -8.40 -5.24 5.71
C LEU A 119 -8.54 -6.73 6.00
N ASP A 120 -7.56 -7.55 5.62
CA ASP A 120 -7.54 -9.01 5.81
C ASP A 120 -7.58 -9.41 7.29
N CYS A 121 -7.16 -8.53 8.20
CA CYS A 121 -7.31 -8.73 9.65
C CYS A 121 -8.77 -8.98 10.05
N THR A 122 -9.73 -8.32 9.39
CA THR A 122 -11.15 -8.42 9.75
C THR A 122 -11.69 -9.84 9.52
N ALA A 123 -11.54 -10.38 8.31
CA ALA A 123 -11.94 -11.76 7.99
C ALA A 123 -11.18 -12.77 8.86
N THR A 124 -9.88 -12.54 9.10
CA THR A 124 -9.05 -13.42 9.94
C THR A 124 -9.54 -13.46 11.39
N ILE A 125 -9.88 -12.32 11.98
CA ILE A 125 -10.39 -12.23 13.35
C ILE A 125 -11.78 -12.86 13.47
N LEU A 126 -12.66 -12.65 12.49
CA LEU A 126 -13.98 -13.29 12.46
C LEU A 126 -13.85 -14.81 12.41
N GLU A 127 -12.99 -15.35 11.53
CA GLU A 127 -12.77 -16.80 11.43
C GLU A 127 -12.17 -17.37 12.73
N LEU A 128 -11.19 -16.69 13.35
CA LEU A 128 -10.63 -17.08 14.65
C LEU A 128 -11.71 -17.12 15.75
N ALA A 129 -12.69 -16.21 15.71
CA ALA A 129 -13.81 -16.18 16.64
C ALA A 129 -14.92 -17.22 16.32
N GLY A 130 -14.75 -18.03 15.27
CA GLY A 130 -15.77 -18.99 14.82
C GLY A 130 -16.98 -18.33 14.15
N LEU A 131 -16.84 -17.11 13.64
CA LEU A 131 -17.87 -16.35 12.94
C LEU A 131 -17.69 -16.47 11.42
N ASP A 132 -18.76 -16.19 10.67
CA ASP A 132 -18.71 -16.13 9.20
C ASP A 132 -17.92 -14.88 8.75
N PRO A 133 -16.81 -15.03 8.00
CA PRO A 133 -16.01 -13.89 7.54
C PRO A 133 -16.62 -13.16 6.33
N LYS A 134 -17.66 -13.72 5.66
CA LYS A 134 -18.26 -13.12 4.45
C LYS A 134 -18.69 -11.65 4.56
N PRO A 135 -19.14 -11.12 5.71
CA PRO A 135 -19.47 -9.70 5.84
C PRO A 135 -18.26 -8.76 5.75
N ALA A 136 -17.03 -9.26 5.87
CA ALA A 136 -15.82 -8.47 5.72
C ALA A 136 -15.56 -8.18 4.23
N VAL A 137 -15.98 -7.00 3.78
CA VAL A 137 -15.78 -6.52 2.41
C VAL A 137 -14.29 -6.26 2.17
N ASP A 138 -13.80 -6.58 0.97
CA ASP A 138 -12.40 -6.43 0.55
C ASP A 138 -11.37 -7.08 1.50
N SER A 139 -11.79 -8.14 2.18
CA SER A 139 -11.01 -8.82 3.22
C SER A 139 -10.97 -10.32 2.96
N ARG A 140 -9.79 -10.92 3.09
CA ARG A 140 -9.56 -12.37 3.00
C ARG A 140 -8.95 -12.87 4.29
N SER A 141 -9.38 -14.03 4.75
CA SER A 141 -8.77 -14.63 5.95
C SER A 141 -7.33 -15.04 5.64
N LEU A 142 -6.41 -14.66 6.53
CA LEU A 142 -5.00 -15.03 6.48
C LEU A 142 -4.72 -16.38 7.16
N LEU A 143 -5.73 -17.03 7.75
CA LEU A 143 -5.52 -18.30 8.47
C LEU A 143 -4.92 -19.42 7.62
N PRO A 144 -5.26 -19.59 6.33
CA PRO A 144 -4.57 -20.57 5.49
C PRO A 144 -3.06 -20.30 5.39
N LEU A 145 -2.67 -19.03 5.18
CA LEU A 145 -1.26 -18.63 5.14
C LEU A 145 -0.56 -18.86 6.48
N VAL A 146 -1.22 -18.51 7.59
CA VAL A 146 -0.73 -18.73 8.95
C VAL A 146 -0.52 -20.22 9.25
N ARG A 147 -1.38 -21.10 8.73
CA ARG A 147 -1.30 -22.56 8.96
C ARG A 147 -0.16 -23.24 8.20
N GLY A 148 0.46 -22.57 7.22
CA GLY A 148 1.44 -23.23 6.37
C GLY A 148 0.90 -23.69 5.03
N ASP A 149 -0.37 -23.41 4.72
CA ASP A 149 -1.02 -23.98 3.53
C ASP A 149 -0.49 -23.33 2.24
N ALA A 150 -0.50 -24.12 1.16
CA ALA A 150 -0.30 -23.61 -0.19
C ALA A 150 -1.69 -23.24 -0.74
N VAL A 151 -1.94 -21.95 -0.92
CA VAL A 151 -3.21 -21.41 -1.42
C VAL A 151 -2.95 -20.51 -2.62
N GLU A 152 -3.89 -20.51 -3.56
CA GLU A 152 -3.90 -19.50 -4.61
C GLU A 152 -4.17 -18.13 -3.97
N TRP A 153 -3.38 -17.14 -4.35
CA TRP A 153 -3.43 -15.78 -3.83
C TRP A 153 -3.23 -14.79 -4.97
N ASP A 154 -3.68 -13.54 -4.79
CA ASP A 154 -3.50 -12.53 -5.83
C ASP A 154 -2.03 -12.16 -5.97
N GLU A 155 -1.57 -12.05 -7.21
CA GLU A 155 -0.22 -11.62 -7.58
C GLU A 155 -0.08 -10.08 -7.61
N ASP A 156 -1.16 -9.36 -7.30
CA ASP A 156 -1.21 -7.91 -7.26
C ASP A 156 -2.05 -7.39 -6.08
N ILE A 157 -1.81 -6.13 -5.73
CA ILE A 157 -2.61 -5.38 -4.76
C ILE A 157 -2.86 -3.96 -5.25
N VAL A 158 -4.09 -3.49 -5.01
CA VAL A 158 -4.48 -2.10 -5.25
C VAL A 158 -4.47 -1.32 -3.95
N CYS A 159 -3.84 -0.16 -3.97
CA CYS A 159 -3.90 0.81 -2.89
C CYS A 159 -4.45 2.14 -3.39
N GLU A 160 -4.94 2.95 -2.46
CA GLU A 160 -5.62 4.20 -2.77
C GLU A 160 -5.06 5.35 -1.95
N PHE A 161 -5.13 6.54 -2.54
CA PHE A 161 -4.96 7.80 -1.85
C PHE A 161 -6.01 8.76 -2.40
N HIS A 162 -6.76 9.46 -1.54
CA HIS A 162 -7.81 10.38 -1.98
C HIS A 162 -7.42 11.85 -1.79
N GLY A 163 -6.22 12.10 -1.26
CA GLY A 163 -5.74 13.40 -0.85
C GLY A 163 -5.60 13.52 0.66
N HIS A 164 -4.72 14.42 1.07
CA HIS A 164 -4.50 14.82 2.46
C HIS A 164 -4.36 16.35 2.50
N HIS A 165 -3.24 16.86 2.99
CA HIS A 165 -2.85 18.28 2.90
C HIS A 165 -2.97 18.84 1.47
N PHE A 166 -2.89 17.96 0.46
CA PHE A 166 -3.08 18.25 -0.95
C PHE A 166 -4.18 17.34 -1.53
N PRO A 167 -5.17 17.87 -2.27
CA PRO A 167 -6.24 17.09 -2.89
C PRO A 167 -5.72 16.40 -4.16
N TYR A 168 -4.98 15.30 -3.98
CA TYR A 168 -4.27 14.61 -5.06
C TYR A 168 -4.65 13.13 -5.08
N PRO A 169 -5.76 12.73 -5.73
CA PRO A 169 -6.22 11.35 -5.70
C PRO A 169 -5.34 10.44 -6.57
N GLN A 170 -4.96 9.28 -6.05
CA GLN A 170 -4.14 8.29 -6.75
C GLN A 170 -4.70 6.88 -6.57
N ARG A 171 -4.41 6.04 -7.55
CA ARG A 171 -4.55 4.59 -7.47
C ARG A 171 -3.21 3.94 -7.79
N MET A 172 -2.82 2.98 -6.98
CA MET A 172 -1.64 2.16 -7.20
C MET A 172 -2.06 0.74 -7.52
N LEU A 173 -1.44 0.13 -8.53
CA LEU A 173 -1.38 -1.32 -8.70
C LEU A 173 0.06 -1.76 -8.45
N ARG A 174 0.27 -2.66 -7.50
CA ARG A 174 1.57 -3.23 -7.16
C ARG A 174 1.55 -4.73 -7.46
N GLU A 175 2.46 -5.17 -8.33
CA GLU A 175 2.79 -6.59 -8.56
C GLU A 175 4.12 -6.93 -7.83
N ASP A 176 4.75 -8.09 -8.03
CA ASP A 176 6.07 -8.39 -7.45
C ASP A 176 7.19 -7.45 -7.95
N ARG A 177 7.29 -7.25 -9.27
CA ARG A 177 8.35 -6.45 -9.89
C ARG A 177 7.98 -5.01 -10.12
N TYR A 178 6.76 -4.74 -10.55
CA TYR A 178 6.37 -3.41 -11.01
C TYR A 178 5.35 -2.76 -10.09
N LYS A 179 5.38 -1.43 -10.06
CA LYS A 179 4.38 -0.59 -9.38
C LYS A 179 3.91 0.50 -10.34
N LEU A 180 2.62 0.51 -10.65
CA LEU A 180 1.96 1.55 -11.44
C LEU A 180 1.18 2.47 -10.50
N VAL A 181 1.34 3.78 -10.65
CA VAL A 181 0.56 4.80 -9.94
C VAL A 181 -0.12 5.71 -10.95
N VAL A 182 -1.43 5.86 -10.82
CA VAL A 182 -2.27 6.64 -11.74
C VAL A 182 -2.91 7.81 -11.02
N ASN A 183 -2.83 8.99 -11.62
CA ASN A 183 -3.48 10.21 -11.16
C ASN A 183 -4.15 10.92 -12.37
N PRO A 184 -5.43 11.30 -12.28
CA PRO A 184 -6.18 11.83 -13.42
C PRO A 184 -5.77 13.25 -13.88
N ASP A 185 -5.05 14.00 -13.03
CA ASP A 185 -4.75 15.42 -13.27
C ASP A 185 -3.27 15.66 -13.63
N SER A 186 -2.39 14.68 -13.38
CA SER A 186 -0.95 14.90 -13.39
C SER A 186 -0.18 13.70 -13.95
N VAL A 187 1.09 13.59 -13.57
CA VAL A 187 2.02 12.60 -14.10
C VAL A 187 1.73 11.23 -13.49
N ASN A 188 1.54 10.22 -14.32
CA ASN A 188 1.51 8.82 -13.88
C ASN A 188 2.93 8.31 -13.63
N GLU A 189 3.04 7.31 -12.76
CA GLU A 189 4.32 6.75 -12.35
C GLU A 189 4.37 5.25 -12.61
N LEU A 190 5.54 4.75 -13.01
CA LEU A 190 5.83 3.33 -13.14
C LEU A 190 7.25 3.09 -12.60
N TYR A 191 7.38 2.17 -11.65
CA TYR A 191 8.66 1.79 -11.05
C TYR A 191 8.95 0.31 -11.27
N ASP A 192 10.18 -0.02 -11.67
CA ASP A 192 10.72 -1.38 -11.72
C ASP A 192 11.48 -1.64 -10.42
N LEU A 193 10.80 -2.23 -9.44
CA LEU A 193 11.29 -2.36 -8.06
C LEU A 193 12.39 -3.41 -7.90
N HIS A 194 12.64 -4.23 -8.92
CA HIS A 194 13.81 -5.12 -8.93
C HIS A 194 15.09 -4.35 -9.24
N THR A 195 15.02 -3.34 -10.13
CA THR A 195 16.20 -2.54 -10.53
C THR A 195 16.32 -1.23 -9.75
N ASP A 196 15.20 -0.70 -9.27
CA ASP A 196 15.08 0.54 -8.52
C ASP A 196 14.17 0.35 -7.29
N PRO A 197 14.65 -0.39 -6.26
CA PRO A 197 13.86 -0.64 -5.05
C PRO A 197 13.63 0.61 -4.19
N ASP A 198 14.31 1.71 -4.48
CA ASP A 198 14.11 3.01 -3.82
C ASP A 198 13.19 3.93 -4.64
N GLU A 199 12.54 3.45 -5.70
CA GLU A 199 11.51 4.19 -6.46
C GLU A 199 11.95 5.58 -6.92
N LEU A 200 13.21 5.76 -7.30
CA LEU A 200 13.78 7.06 -7.70
C LEU A 200 13.50 7.41 -9.16
N GLN A 201 13.39 6.42 -10.04
CA GLN A 201 13.27 6.58 -11.48
C GLN A 201 11.86 6.26 -11.94
N ASN A 202 11.09 7.31 -12.27
CA ASN A 202 9.80 7.10 -12.94
C ASN A 202 10.03 6.72 -14.40
N VAL A 203 9.85 5.44 -14.73
CA VAL A 203 10.01 4.90 -16.09
C VAL A 203 8.69 4.87 -16.88
N TYR A 204 7.63 5.53 -16.42
CA TYR A 204 6.32 5.49 -17.07
C TYR A 204 6.36 5.89 -18.55
N ALA A 205 7.12 6.92 -18.89
CA ALA A 205 7.22 7.44 -20.26
C ALA A 205 8.23 6.68 -21.14
N HIS A 206 8.95 5.71 -20.58
CA HIS A 206 9.98 4.99 -21.30
C HIS A 206 9.35 4.05 -22.36
N PRO A 207 9.81 4.07 -23.63
CA PRO A 207 9.25 3.23 -24.68
C PRO A 207 9.34 1.72 -24.39
N GLU A 208 10.42 1.28 -23.74
CA GLU A 208 10.63 -0.14 -23.38
C GLU A 208 9.61 -0.64 -22.35
N GLN A 209 8.95 0.26 -21.62
CA GLN A 209 7.93 -0.09 -20.63
C GLN A 209 6.51 -0.11 -21.20
N ALA A 210 6.33 0.06 -22.51
CA ALA A 210 5.00 0.19 -23.12
C ALA A 210 4.11 -1.04 -22.88
N GLU A 211 4.66 -2.25 -22.99
CA GLU A 211 3.92 -3.49 -22.76
C GLU A 211 3.51 -3.64 -21.29
N VAL A 212 4.45 -3.40 -20.36
CA VAL A 212 4.21 -3.46 -18.91
C VAL A 212 3.15 -2.43 -18.50
N ARG A 213 3.30 -1.18 -18.96
CA ARG A 213 2.37 -0.08 -18.71
C ARG A 213 0.96 -0.44 -19.20
N GLY A 214 0.83 -0.96 -20.43
CA GLY A 214 -0.47 -1.34 -20.98
C GLY A 214 -1.14 -2.48 -20.20
N ARG A 215 -0.39 -3.53 -19.86
CA ARG A 215 -0.88 -4.67 -19.05
C ARG A 215 -1.36 -4.22 -17.67
N MET A 216 -0.54 -3.45 -16.96
CA MET A 216 -0.88 -2.99 -15.60
C MET A 216 -2.01 -1.97 -15.61
N MET A 217 -2.09 -1.09 -16.62
CA MET A 217 -3.19 -0.14 -16.76
C MET A 217 -4.53 -0.85 -16.97
N ARG A 218 -4.55 -1.89 -17.82
CA ARG A 218 -5.72 -2.74 -18.01
C ARG A 218 -6.09 -3.48 -16.73
N ARG A 219 -5.11 -4.11 -16.07
CA ARG A 219 -5.35 -4.83 -14.81
C ARG A 219 -5.92 -3.91 -13.72
N LEU A 220 -5.37 -2.71 -13.57
CA LEU A 220 -5.89 -1.72 -12.63
C LEU A 220 -7.34 -1.34 -12.98
N TYR A 221 -7.64 -1.08 -14.26
CA TYR A 221 -9.00 -0.81 -14.71
C TYR A 221 -9.97 -1.95 -14.35
N ASP A 222 -9.59 -3.20 -14.62
CA ASP A 222 -10.44 -4.37 -14.34
C ASP A 222 -10.73 -4.51 -12.84
N VAL A 223 -9.69 -4.39 -12.01
CA VAL A 223 -9.83 -4.48 -10.54
C VAL A 223 -10.71 -3.36 -9.99
N LEU A 224 -10.52 -2.11 -10.45
CA LEU A 224 -11.33 -0.98 -9.99
C LEU A 224 -12.80 -1.13 -10.42
N ARG A 225 -13.04 -1.63 -11.63
CA ARG A 225 -14.39 -1.93 -12.12
C ARG A 225 -15.06 -3.03 -11.29
N GLU A 226 -14.35 -4.10 -10.96
CA GLU A 226 -14.86 -5.20 -10.13
C GLU A 226 -15.21 -4.76 -8.71
N ARG A 227 -14.43 -3.82 -8.15
CA ARG A 227 -14.67 -3.22 -6.83
C ARG A 227 -15.77 -2.15 -6.83
N GLY A 228 -16.22 -1.70 -8.00
CA GLY A 228 -17.15 -0.58 -8.12
C GLY A 228 -16.52 0.79 -7.78
N ASP A 229 -15.19 0.91 -7.88
CA ASP A 229 -14.51 2.19 -7.70
C ASP A 229 -14.64 3.05 -8.96
N ASN A 230 -15.41 4.14 -8.87
CA ASN A 230 -15.68 5.08 -9.97
C ASN A 230 -14.42 5.64 -10.66
N PHE A 231 -13.22 5.48 -10.09
CA PHE A 231 -11.96 5.77 -10.77
C PHE A 231 -11.80 5.07 -12.12
N TYR A 232 -12.32 3.84 -12.29
CA TYR A 232 -12.25 3.11 -13.56
C TYR A 232 -12.89 3.88 -14.72
N HIS A 233 -13.93 4.68 -14.45
CA HIS A 233 -14.68 5.37 -15.48
C HIS A 233 -13.81 6.43 -16.16
N TRP A 234 -13.09 7.26 -15.39
CA TRP A 234 -12.21 8.30 -15.94
C TRP A 234 -11.02 7.69 -16.70
N MET A 235 -10.56 6.50 -16.29
CA MET A 235 -9.45 5.83 -16.97
C MET A 235 -9.75 5.57 -18.45
N THR A 236 -10.99 5.24 -18.81
CA THR A 236 -11.39 4.99 -20.22
C THR A 236 -11.23 6.22 -21.11
N SER A 237 -11.31 7.42 -20.54
CA SER A 237 -11.18 8.69 -21.26
C SER A 237 -9.74 9.23 -21.29
N MET A 238 -8.91 8.80 -20.34
CA MET A 238 -7.58 9.36 -20.12
C MET A 238 -6.45 8.42 -20.55
N TYR A 239 -6.67 7.11 -20.55
CA TYR A 239 -5.62 6.10 -20.72
C TYR A 239 -6.04 5.01 -21.70
N GLU A 240 -5.03 4.38 -22.31
CA GLU A 240 -5.21 3.19 -23.13
C GLU A 240 -5.42 1.96 -22.22
N VAL A 241 -6.68 1.69 -21.86
CA VAL A 241 -7.07 0.55 -21.03
C VAL A 241 -7.37 -0.72 -21.85
N GLY A 242 -7.45 -0.60 -23.18
CA GLY A 242 -7.82 -1.68 -24.10
C GLY A 242 -9.32 -1.75 -24.39
N GLU A 243 -9.80 -2.93 -24.78
CA GLU A 243 -11.24 -3.16 -25.00
C GLU A 243 -11.99 -3.05 -23.67
N VAL A 244 -13.05 -2.24 -23.65
CA VAL A 244 -13.88 -2.00 -22.47
C VAL A 244 -15.18 -2.81 -22.59
N GLY A 245 -15.57 -3.50 -21.51
CA GLY A 245 -16.76 -4.35 -21.47
C GLY A 245 -18.09 -3.60 -21.31
N HIS A 246 -18.07 -2.27 -21.32
CA HIS A 246 -19.23 -1.38 -21.23
C HIS A 246 -19.08 -0.20 -22.19
N ASP A 247 -20.18 0.47 -22.53
CA ASP A 247 -20.12 1.70 -23.33
C ASP A 247 -19.69 2.89 -22.44
N PRO A 248 -18.46 3.42 -22.59
CA PRO A 248 -17.96 4.50 -21.75
C PRO A 248 -18.64 5.85 -22.05
N THR A 249 -19.44 5.92 -23.12
CA THR A 249 -20.21 7.12 -23.47
C THR A 249 -21.55 7.19 -22.73
N LEU A 250 -22.00 6.08 -22.14
CA LEU A 250 -23.21 5.99 -21.31
C LEU A 250 -22.89 6.34 -19.84
N SER A 251 -22.20 7.44 -19.61
CA SER A 251 -21.95 7.98 -18.26
C SER A 251 -23.27 8.35 -17.58
N GLY A 252 -23.86 7.41 -16.82
CA GLY A 252 -24.98 7.67 -15.92
C GLY A 252 -26.38 7.71 -16.53
N LEU A 253 -26.60 7.12 -17.71
CA LEU A 253 -27.96 6.91 -18.28
C LEU A 253 -28.47 5.47 -18.14
N ASP A 254 -27.62 4.55 -17.66
CA ASP A 254 -28.08 3.22 -17.28
C ASP A 254 -28.64 3.27 -15.85
N GLU A 255 -29.96 3.06 -15.73
CA GLU A 255 -30.69 2.98 -14.46
C GLU A 255 -30.13 1.91 -13.51
N SER A 256 -29.34 0.96 -14.01
CA SER A 256 -28.65 -0.05 -13.18
C SER A 256 -27.60 0.58 -12.25
N THR A 257 -26.98 1.70 -12.65
CA THR A 257 -25.91 2.38 -11.90
C THR A 257 -26.41 3.08 -10.63
N TYR A 258 -27.72 3.38 -10.54
CA TYR A 258 -28.34 4.07 -9.41
C TYR A 258 -29.14 3.14 -8.48
N LYS A 259 -29.11 1.82 -8.73
CA LYS A 259 -29.75 0.83 -7.86
C LYS A 259 -28.72 0.17 -6.96
N ALA A 260 -28.36 0.84 -5.88
CA ALA A 260 -27.89 0.25 -4.63
C ALA A 260 -28.29 1.16 -3.46
#